data_AF-A0A0Q7CBZ1-F1
#
_entry.id   AF-A0A0Q7CBZ1-F1
#
_cell.length_a   1.000
_cell.length_b   1.000
_cell.length_c   1.000
_cell.angle_alpha   90.00
_cell.angle_beta   90.00
_cell.angle_gamma   90.00
#
_symmetry.space_group_name_H-M   'P 1'
#
loop_
_entity.id
_entity.type
_entity.pdbx_description
1 polymer ?
#
loop_
_entity_poly.entity_id
_entity_poly.type
_entity_poly.pdbx_seq_one_letter_code
_entity_poly.pdbx_strand_id
1 'polypeptide(L)'
;MNLKSVGWVLVLLCAALVFFVAATMSWIAGLGWGLGLLCGVWGVFLLADLKRWVALRDLAWAANVGFGISVVRWFDMPTETVSGLMRLALLGAGALCLVFFVLVGPGLLGWIAQKLRLPPEPALPVEQPASPERLRRWGPKD
;
A
#
# COMPACT_ATOMS: atom_id res chain seq x y z
N MET A 1 -33.14 -29.93 -36.01
CA MET A 1 -31.77 -29.42 -35.82
C MET A 1 -30.78 -30.50 -36.26
N ASN A 2 -29.75 -30.15 -37.04
CA ASN A 2 -28.81 -31.13 -37.60
C ASN A 2 -27.76 -31.52 -36.55
N LEU A 3 -27.35 -32.80 -36.44
CA LEU A 3 -26.41 -33.29 -35.42
C LEU A 3 -25.09 -32.48 -35.38
N LYS A 4 -24.63 -32.01 -36.53
CA LYS A 4 -23.48 -31.09 -36.65
C LYS A 4 -23.68 -29.77 -35.90
N SER A 5 -24.88 -29.20 -35.94
CA SER A 5 -25.21 -27.95 -35.26
C SER A 5 -25.21 -28.12 -33.74
N VAL A 6 -25.67 -29.27 -33.24
CA VAL A 6 -25.63 -29.59 -31.80
C VAL A 6 -24.20 -29.81 -31.34
N GLY A 7 -23.38 -30.49 -32.14
CA GLY A 7 -21.95 -30.66 -31.85
C GLY A 7 -21.21 -29.32 -31.74
N TRP A 8 -21.46 -28.38 -32.66
CA TRP A 8 -20.87 -27.03 -32.59
C TRP A 8 -21.33 -26.23 -31.36
N VAL A 9 -22.62 -26.31 -31.00
CA VAL A 9 -23.13 -25.67 -29.78
C VAL A 9 -22.44 -26.22 -28.53
N LEU A 10 -22.25 -27.55 -28.46
CA LEU A 10 -21.52 -28.17 -27.35
C LEU A 10 -20.07 -27.70 -27.28
N VAL A 11 -19.37 -27.63 -28.42
CA VAL A 11 -17.99 -27.11 -28.49
C VAL A 11 -17.93 -25.65 -28.03
N LEU A 12 -18.86 -24.81 -28.46
CA LEU A 12 -18.92 -23.40 -28.04
C LEU A 12 -19.21 -23.26 -26.54
N LEU A 13 -20.10 -24.09 -25.98
CA LEU A 13 -20.37 -24.11 -24.54
C LEU A 13 -19.14 -24.54 -23.74
N CYS A 14 -18.43 -25.59 -24.18
CA CYS A 14 -17.18 -26.01 -23.55
C CYS A 14 -16.10 -24.91 -23.64
N ALA A 15 -15.95 -24.27 -24.81
CA ALA A 15 -15.01 -23.17 -24.98
C ALA A 15 -15.35 -21.97 -24.08
N ALA A 16 -16.63 -21.60 -23.99
CA ALA A 16 -17.12 -20.54 -23.11
C ALA A 16 -16.85 -20.87 -21.64
N LEU A 17 -17.05 -22.12 -21.22
CA LEU A 17 -16.76 -22.58 -19.86
C LEU A 17 -15.26 -22.50 -19.55
N VAL A 18 -14.41 -22.99 -20.45
CA VAL A 18 -12.95 -22.91 -20.27
C VAL A 18 -12.48 -21.46 -20.18
N PHE A 19 -12.98 -20.61 -21.08
CA PHE A 19 -12.68 -19.18 -21.07
C PHE A 19 -13.12 -18.52 -19.75
N PHE A 20 -14.35 -18.82 -19.30
CA PHE A 20 -14.88 -18.29 -18.04
C PHE A 20 -14.01 -18.70 -16.84
N VAL A 21 -13.61 -19.97 -16.77
CA VAL A 21 -12.73 -20.47 -15.70
C VAL A 21 -11.37 -19.78 -15.76
N ALA A 22 -10.75 -19.68 -16.95
CA ALA A 22 -9.46 -19.03 -17.12
C ALA A 22 -9.49 -17.54 -16.76
N ALA A 23 -10.56 -16.83 -17.17
CA ALA A 23 -10.77 -15.43 -16.83
C ALA A 23 -10.97 -15.25 -15.32
N THR A 24 -11.77 -16.12 -14.68
CA THR A 24 -12.01 -16.10 -13.24
C THR A 24 -10.71 -16.34 -12.46
N MET A 25 -9.92 -17.33 -12.86
CA MET A 25 -8.63 -17.62 -12.22
C MET A 25 -7.66 -16.45 -12.37
N SER A 26 -7.61 -15.84 -13.55
CA SER A 26 -6.76 -14.67 -13.81
C SER A 26 -7.19 -13.47 -12.97
N TRP A 27 -8.50 -13.27 -12.79
CA TRP A 27 -9.05 -12.24 -11.91
C TRP A 27 -8.68 -12.47 -10.45
N ILE A 28 -8.84 -13.70 -9.94
CA ILE A 28 -8.46 -14.06 -8.57
C ILE A 28 -6.96 -13.87 -8.35
N ALA A 29 -6.12 -14.32 -9.30
CA ALA A 29 -4.67 -14.15 -9.23
C ALA A 29 -4.27 -12.67 -9.24
N GLY A 30 -4.90 -11.86 -10.10
CA GLY A 30 -4.68 -10.42 -10.15
C GLY A 30 -5.08 -9.70 -8.85
N LEU A 31 -6.24 -10.05 -8.29
CA LEU A 31 -6.66 -9.53 -6.98
C LEU A 31 -5.72 -9.97 -5.86
N GLY A 32 -5.33 -11.25 -5.84
CA GLY A 32 -4.38 -11.79 -4.88
C GLY A 32 -3.04 -11.06 -4.94
N TRP A 33 -2.55 -10.77 -6.15
CA TRP A 33 -1.33 -9.99 -6.36
C TRP A 33 -1.47 -8.55 -5.86
N GLY A 34 -2.57 -7.87 -6.20
CA GLY A 34 -2.83 -6.50 -5.74
C GLY A 34 -2.91 -6.41 -4.20
N LEU A 35 -3.66 -7.32 -3.58
CA LEU A 35 -3.75 -7.39 -2.11
C LEU A 35 -2.42 -7.78 -1.47
N GLY A 36 -1.67 -8.72 -2.06
CA GLY A 36 -0.36 -9.12 -1.58
C GLY A 36 0.63 -7.96 -1.58
N LEU A 37 0.69 -7.19 -2.67
CA LEU A 37 1.51 -5.99 -2.75
C LEU A 37 1.09 -4.95 -1.71
N LEU A 38 -0.21 -4.70 -1.56
CA LEU A 38 -0.73 -3.77 -0.57
C LEU A 38 -0.34 -4.18 0.86
N CYS A 39 -0.54 -5.46 1.20
CA CYS A 39 -0.11 -6.04 2.47
C CYS A 39 1.39 -5.89 2.69
N GLY A 40 2.20 -6.09 1.64
CA GLY A 40 3.65 -5.88 1.69
C GLY A 40 4.01 -4.43 2.00
N VAL A 41 3.44 -3.47 1.26
CA VAL A 41 3.68 -2.03 1.48
C VAL A 41 3.24 -1.60 2.88
N TRP A 42 2.07 -2.02 3.33
CA TRP A 42 1.56 -1.69 4.67
C TRP A 42 2.36 -2.35 5.78
N GLY A 43 2.78 -3.61 5.59
CA GLY A 43 3.64 -4.32 6.52
C GLY A 43 5.01 -3.66 6.66
N VAL A 44 5.62 -3.24 5.54
CA VAL A 44 6.88 -2.48 5.54
C VAL A 44 6.70 -1.13 6.23
N PHE A 45 5.60 -0.41 5.95
CA PHE A 45 5.31 0.86 6.62
C PHE A 45 5.19 0.68 8.14
N LEU A 46 4.39 -0.30 8.59
CA LEU A 46 4.22 -0.63 10.00
C LEU A 46 5.55 -0.98 10.66
N LEU A 47 6.34 -1.86 10.05
CA LEU A 47 7.63 -2.29 10.56
C LEU A 47 8.62 -1.12 10.65
N ALA A 48 8.69 -0.31 9.58
CA ALA A 48 9.55 0.86 9.53
C ALA A 48 9.17 1.87 10.61
N ASP A 49 7.88 2.11 10.83
CA ASP A 49 7.44 3.02 11.89
C ASP A 49 7.72 2.42 13.29
N LEU A 50 7.47 1.14 13.52
CA LEU A 50 7.84 0.46 14.78
C LEU A 50 9.33 0.59 15.09
N LYS A 51 10.20 0.44 14.09
CA LYS A 51 11.66 0.51 14.21
C LYS A 51 12.23 1.93 14.07
N ARG A 52 11.39 2.94 13.86
CA ARG A 52 11.78 4.35 13.63
C ARG A 52 12.69 4.53 12.40
N TRP A 53 12.54 3.69 11.39
CA TRP A 53 13.25 3.79 10.11
C TRP A 53 12.55 4.79 9.20
N VAL A 54 12.82 6.08 9.41
CA VAL A 54 12.13 7.20 8.74
C VAL A 54 12.18 7.06 7.21
N ALA A 55 13.36 6.85 6.63
CA ALA A 55 13.50 6.74 5.17
C ALA A 55 12.68 5.59 4.57
N LEU A 56 12.65 4.42 5.23
CA LEU A 56 11.90 3.26 4.74
C LEU A 56 10.39 3.48 4.89
N ARG A 57 9.96 4.14 5.97
CA ARG A 57 8.56 4.52 6.18
C ARG A 57 8.09 5.47 5.09
N ASP A 58 8.88 6.49 4.75
CA ASP A 58 8.52 7.49 3.75
C ASP A 58 8.51 6.88 2.32
N LEU A 59 9.41 5.93 2.04
CA LEU A 59 9.37 5.13 0.81
C LEU A 59 8.12 4.25 0.74
N ALA A 60 7.77 3.56 1.83
CA ALA A 60 6.56 2.75 1.89
C ALA A 60 5.29 3.60 1.75
N TRP A 61 5.29 4.81 2.32
CA TRP A 61 4.23 5.78 2.11
C TRP A 61 4.11 6.19 0.63
N ALA A 62 5.21 6.56 -0.02
CA ALA A 62 5.21 6.91 -1.44
C ALA A 62 4.73 5.75 -2.33
N ALA A 63 5.15 4.53 -2.03
CA ALA A 63 4.67 3.32 -2.70
C ALA A 63 3.15 3.12 -2.51
N ASN A 64 2.63 3.38 -1.31
CA ASN A 64 1.21 3.33 -1.02
C ASN A 64 0.40 4.37 -1.81
N VAL A 65 0.94 5.58 -1.97
CA VAL A 65 0.34 6.63 -2.82
C VAL A 65 0.32 6.18 -4.29
N GLY A 66 1.43 5.62 -4.78
CA GLY A 66 1.51 5.05 -6.13
C GLY A 66 0.51 3.91 -6.37
N PHE A 67 0.31 3.05 -5.37
CA PHE A 67 -0.73 2.04 -5.39
C PHE A 67 -2.13 2.67 -5.48
N GLY A 68 -2.41 3.70 -4.67
CA GLY A 68 -3.67 4.45 -4.72
C GLY A 68 -3.95 5.08 -6.09
N ILE A 69 -2.93 5.68 -6.73
CA ILE A 69 -3.05 6.20 -8.10
C ILE A 69 -3.40 5.07 -9.08
N SER A 70 -2.78 3.90 -8.92
CA SER A 70 -3.05 2.74 -9.77
C SER A 70 -4.49 2.24 -9.63
N VAL A 71 -5.04 2.26 -8.41
CA VAL A 71 -6.45 1.96 -8.14
C VAL A 71 -7.38 3.00 -8.79
N VAL A 72 -7.02 4.29 -8.76
CA VAL A 72 -7.82 5.32 -9.44
C VAL A 72 -7.93 5.04 -10.94
N ARG A 73 -6.83 4.60 -11.58
CA ARG A 73 -6.84 4.25 -13.01
C ARG A 73 -7.75 3.08 -13.36
N TRP A 74 -8.13 2.24 -12.41
CA TRP A 74 -9.13 1.20 -12.67
C TRP A 74 -10.53 1.79 -12.88
N PHE A 75 -10.77 3.03 -12.45
CA PHE A 75 -12.01 3.76 -12.70
C PHE A 75 -11.98 4.57 -14.00
N ASP A 76 -10.88 4.55 -14.77
CA ASP A 76 -10.79 5.21 -16.08
C ASP A 76 -11.72 4.50 -17.08
N MET A 77 -12.99 4.93 -17.11
CA MET A 77 -13.95 4.54 -18.15
C MET A 77 -13.87 5.51 -19.33
N PRO A 78 -14.16 5.06 -20.57
CA PRO A 78 -14.23 5.95 -21.73
C PRO A 78 -15.22 7.08 -21.43
N THR A 79 -14.75 8.33 -21.36
CA THR A 79 -15.60 9.42 -20.90
C THR A 79 -16.86 9.58 -21.76
N GLU A 80 -16.77 9.24 -23.05
CA GLU A 80 -17.88 9.31 -24.00
C GLU A 80 -19.05 8.35 -23.71
N THR A 81 -18.82 7.28 -22.93
CA THR A 81 -19.86 6.28 -22.62
C THR A 81 -20.61 6.57 -21.32
N VAL A 82 -20.28 7.65 -20.61
CA VAL A 82 -20.80 7.92 -19.26
C VAL A 82 -21.44 9.30 -19.13
N SER A 83 -22.61 9.34 -18.49
CA SER A 83 -23.37 10.56 -18.23
C SER A 83 -22.62 11.52 -17.30
N GLY A 84 -22.97 12.81 -17.33
CA GLY A 84 -22.29 13.84 -16.53
C GLY A 84 -22.31 13.56 -15.02
N LEU A 85 -23.42 13.03 -14.48
CA LEU A 85 -23.51 12.63 -13.07
C LEU A 85 -22.60 11.44 -12.75
N MET A 86 -22.51 10.45 -13.64
CA MET A 86 -21.62 9.31 -13.43
C MET A 86 -20.14 9.74 -13.47
N ARG A 87 -19.77 10.66 -14.36
CA ARG A 87 -18.41 11.24 -14.37
C ARG A 87 -18.06 11.92 -13.05
N LEU A 88 -18.98 12.70 -12.49
CA LEU A 88 -18.76 13.33 -11.19
C LEU A 88 -18.62 12.30 -10.06
N ALA A 89 -19.43 11.24 -10.08
CA ALA A 89 -19.33 10.15 -9.11
C ALA A 89 -17.98 9.42 -9.21
N LEU A 90 -17.48 9.16 -10.42
CA LEU A 90 -16.16 8.54 -10.64
C LEU A 90 -15.01 9.43 -10.17
N LEU A 91 -15.09 10.75 -10.43
CA LEU A 91 -14.12 11.71 -9.90
C LEU A 91 -14.14 11.75 -8.37
N GLY A 92 -15.33 11.74 -7.77
CA GLY A 92 -15.50 11.68 -6.32
C GLY A 92 -14.92 10.39 -5.73
N ALA A 93 -15.18 9.24 -6.36
CA ALA A 93 -14.60 7.96 -5.97
C ALA A 93 -13.07 7.96 -6.06
N GLY A 94 -12.52 8.52 -7.14
CA GLY A 94 -11.07 8.67 -7.30
C GLY A 94 -10.45 9.55 -6.21
N ALA A 95 -11.08 10.69 -5.90
CA ALA A 95 -10.64 11.57 -4.82
C ALA A 95 -10.69 10.88 -3.45
N LEU A 96 -11.77 10.16 -3.15
CA LEU A 96 -11.90 9.39 -1.90
C LEU A 96 -10.84 8.28 -1.80
N CYS A 97 -10.55 7.58 -2.90
CA CYS A 97 -9.46 6.61 -2.95
C CYS A 97 -8.11 7.28 -2.63
N LEU A 98 -7.80 8.42 -3.24
CA LEU A 98 -6.55 9.13 -2.95
C LEU A 98 -6.49 9.59 -1.49
N VAL A 99 -7.57 10.15 -0.95
CA VAL A 99 -7.62 10.53 0.48
C VAL A 99 -7.33 9.32 1.37
N PHE A 100 -7.91 8.16 1.03
CA PHE A 100 -7.67 6.94 1.78
C PHE A 100 -6.19 6.51 1.74
N PHE A 101 -5.59 6.41 0.54
CA PHE A 101 -4.20 5.93 0.42
C PHE A 101 -3.16 6.97 0.84
N VAL A 102 -3.41 8.26 0.69
CA VAL A 102 -2.45 9.31 1.08
C VAL A 102 -2.48 9.56 2.59
N LEU A 103 -3.68 9.56 3.18
CA LEU A 103 -3.88 10.04 4.56
C LEU A 103 -4.42 8.95 5.49
N VAL A 104 -5.59 8.38 5.19
CA VAL A 104 -6.33 7.54 6.15
C VAL A 104 -5.59 6.25 6.47
N GLY A 105 -5.16 5.50 5.45
CA GLY A 105 -4.43 4.25 5.59
C GLY A 105 -3.13 4.45 6.37
N PRO A 106 -2.19 5.29 5.90
CA PRO A 106 -0.95 5.57 6.62
C PRO A 106 -1.15 6.10 8.03
N GLY A 107 -2.15 6.97 8.24
CA GLY A 107 -2.49 7.51 9.55
C GLY A 107 -2.96 6.41 10.53
N LEU A 108 -3.82 5.50 10.07
CA LEU A 108 -4.25 4.34 10.86
C LEU A 108 -3.10 3.40 11.17
N LEU A 109 -2.25 3.10 10.20
CA LEU A 109 -1.07 2.26 10.39
C LEU A 109 -0.08 2.89 11.38
N GLY A 110 0.17 4.20 11.28
CA GLY A 110 1.00 4.93 12.22
C GLY A 110 0.41 4.95 13.63
N TRP A 111 -0.90 5.11 13.75
CA TRP A 111 -1.60 5.01 15.04
C TRP A 111 -1.47 3.61 15.66
N ILE A 112 -1.63 2.55 14.87
CA ILE A 112 -1.41 1.17 15.31
C ILE A 112 0.05 0.97 15.75
N ALA A 113 1.01 1.45 14.95
CA ALA A 113 2.42 1.37 15.30
C ALA A 113 2.71 2.08 16.63
N GLN A 114 2.15 3.26 16.86
CA GLN A 114 2.29 4.00 18.12
C GLN A 114 1.74 3.22 19.31
N LYS A 115 0.62 2.52 19.17
CA LYS A 115 0.06 1.68 20.24
C LYS A 115 0.91 0.44 20.54
N LEU A 116 1.56 -0.11 19.53
CA LEU A 116 2.38 -1.32 19.65
C LEU A 116 3.84 -1.03 20.04
N ARG A 117 4.27 0.24 19.99
CA ARG A 117 5.62 0.65 20.35
C ARG A 117 5.86 0.40 21.84
N LEU A 118 6.95 -0.29 22.14
CA LEU A 118 7.51 -0.27 23.48
C LEU A 118 8.08 1.13 23.79
N PRO A 119 8.07 1.56 25.06
CA PRO A 119 8.72 2.80 25.47
C PRO A 119 10.17 2.81 24.97
N PRO A 120 10.69 3.96 24.50
CA PRO A 120 12.10 4.07 24.17
C PRO A 120 12.94 3.60 25.35
N GLU A 121 13.96 2.79 25.07
CA GLU A 121 15.00 2.50 26.05
C GLU A 121 15.49 3.84 26.62
N PRO A 122 15.54 3.99 27.96
CA PRO A 122 16.08 5.19 28.57
C PRO A 122 17.44 5.44 27.93
N ALA A 123 17.66 6.65 27.41
CA ALA A 123 18.98 7.02 26.95
C ALA A 123 19.93 6.70 28.11
N LEU A 124 20.86 5.76 27.88
CA LEU A 124 21.93 5.50 28.82
C LEU A 124 22.49 6.86 29.23
N PRO A 125 22.77 7.12 30.52
CA PRO A 125 23.29 8.40 30.94
C PRO A 125 24.54 8.64 30.11
N VAL A 126 24.41 9.50 29.09
CA VAL A 126 25.54 9.93 28.29
C VAL A 126 26.36 10.70 29.29
N GLU A 127 27.54 10.19 29.62
CA GLU A 127 28.48 10.93 30.44
C GLU A 127 28.57 12.33 29.83
N GLN A 128 28.15 13.33 30.60
CA GLN A 128 28.29 14.70 30.17
C GLN A 128 29.76 14.90 29.81
N PRO A 129 30.08 15.47 28.62
CA PRO A 129 31.45 15.72 28.24
C PRO A 129 32.15 16.44 29.40
N ALA A 130 33.32 15.92 29.81
CA ALA A 130 34.01 16.39 30.99
C ALA A 130 34.11 17.93 30.95
N SER A 131 33.70 18.59 32.04
CA SER A 131 33.69 20.04 32.09
C SER A 131 35.10 20.60 31.80
N PRO A 132 35.22 21.79 31.19
CA PRO A 132 36.51 22.39 30.86
C PRO A 132 37.46 22.49 32.07
N GLU A 133 36.89 22.64 33.27
CA GLU A 133 37.60 22.65 34.54
C GLU A 133 38.19 21.29 34.93
N ARG A 134 37.48 20.18 34.65
CA ARG A 134 38.04 18.83 34.83
C ARG A 134 39.16 18.56 33.85
N LEU A 135 39.02 18.98 32.59
CA LEU A 135 40.07 18.82 31.58
C LEU A 135 41.33 19.62 31.94
N ARG A 136 41.19 20.82 32.50
CA ARG A 136 42.34 21.62 33.00
C ARG A 136 43.09 20.98 34.16
N ARG A 137 42.43 20.19 35.02
CA ARG A 137 43.12 19.47 36.13
C ARG A 137 43.98 18.31 35.65
N TRP A 138 43.76 17.82 34.44
CA TRP A 138 44.49 16.71 33.83
C TRP A 138 45.54 17.19 32.82
N GLY A 139 45.63 18.50 32.57
CA GLY A 139 46.73 19.10 31.82
C GLY A 139 48.06 18.95 32.56
N PRO A 140 49.20 18.95 31.84
CA PRO A 140 50.51 18.80 32.46
C PRO A 140 50.69 19.86 33.54
N LYS A 141 51.12 19.43 34.73
CA LYS A 141 51.59 20.34 35.78
C LYS A 141 52.99 20.79 35.37
N ASP A 142 53.11 22.07 35.05
CA ASP A 142 54.41 22.76 34.96
C ASP A 142 55.16 22.68 36.30
#